data_AF-A0A9P7ZZN3-F1
#
_entry.id   AF-A0A9P7ZZN3-F1
#
_cell.length_a   1.000
_cell.length_b   1.000
_cell.length_c   1.000
_cell.angle_alpha   90.00
_cell.angle_beta   90.00
_cell.angle_gamma   90.00
#
_symmetry.space_group_name_H-M   'P 1'
#
loop_
_entity.id
_entity.type
_entity.pdbx_description
1 polymer ?
#
loop_
_entity_poly.entity_id
_entity_poly.type
_entity_poly.pdbx_seq_one_letter_code
_entity_poly.pdbx_strand_id
1 'polypeptide(L)'
;MPTVKDSHFSHLNQHTKLFSSITAAMGRVSEAIKQDHREIEEYYSNILKASSIDEKTRWQNQFTWELARHSVGEELVVYPAMEKKLPNGKEMADKDREEHQKVKEQLYTFQNLKASDAEFEPTIKALFKDLSEHIKEEEEDHLVVLEKALTQEESEKMCKSFQRSKMFAPTRSHPSAPDKPPFENVAGLLAAPLDHLRDLFSKFPDPKDV
;
A
#
# COMPACT_ATOMS: atom_id res chain seq x y z
N MET A 1 -12.95 -31.21 -7.84
CA MET A 1 -12.30 -30.41 -6.78
C MET A 1 -11.04 -29.82 -7.39
N PRO A 2 -10.93 -28.50 -7.54
CA PRO A 2 -9.67 -27.91 -7.98
C PRO A 2 -8.64 -28.12 -6.88
N THR A 3 -7.41 -28.43 -7.27
CA THR A 3 -6.33 -28.70 -6.32
C THR A 3 -5.78 -27.37 -5.83
N VAL A 4 -5.20 -27.35 -4.61
CA VAL A 4 -4.63 -26.15 -3.97
C VAL A 4 -3.68 -25.37 -4.90
N LYS A 5 -3.02 -26.02 -5.87
CA LYS A 5 -2.17 -25.36 -6.87
C LYS A 5 -2.92 -24.45 -7.86
N ASP A 6 -4.19 -24.75 -8.14
CA ASP A 6 -4.97 -24.05 -9.17
C ASP A 6 -5.48 -22.67 -8.69
N SER A 7 -5.66 -22.49 -7.37
CA SER A 7 -6.05 -21.21 -6.77
C SER A 7 -4.89 -20.21 -6.60
N HIS A 8 -3.65 -20.70 -6.52
CA HIS A 8 -2.48 -19.83 -6.30
C HIS A 8 -2.02 -19.13 -7.59
N PHE A 9 -2.09 -19.82 -8.74
CA PHE A 9 -1.82 -19.19 -10.03
C PHE A 9 -2.96 -18.29 -10.51
N SER A 10 -4.18 -18.49 -10.02
CA SER A 10 -5.31 -17.61 -10.36
C SER A 10 -5.21 -16.25 -9.68
N HIS A 11 -4.72 -16.17 -8.44
CA HIS A 11 -4.61 -14.89 -7.71
C HIS A 11 -3.59 -13.95 -8.35
N LEU A 12 -2.38 -14.46 -8.64
CA LEU A 12 -1.34 -13.68 -9.33
C LEU A 12 -1.72 -13.30 -10.77
N ASN A 13 -2.38 -14.20 -11.53
CA ASN A 13 -2.83 -13.92 -12.90
C ASN A 13 -4.10 -13.05 -12.97
N GLN A 14 -4.94 -13.03 -11.93
CA GLN A 14 -6.12 -12.17 -11.89
C GLN A 14 -5.78 -10.76 -11.42
N HIS A 15 -4.79 -10.58 -10.54
CA HIS A 15 -4.15 -9.26 -10.39
C HIS A 15 -3.68 -8.78 -11.77
N THR A 16 -2.98 -9.59 -12.55
CA THR A 16 -2.58 -9.19 -13.93
C THR A 16 -3.77 -8.87 -14.86
N LYS A 17 -4.92 -9.57 -14.75
CA LYS A 17 -6.11 -9.32 -15.59
C LYS A 17 -6.97 -8.13 -15.13
N LEU A 18 -7.09 -7.89 -13.83
CA LEU A 18 -7.72 -6.68 -13.27
C LEU A 18 -6.87 -5.45 -13.62
N PHE A 19 -5.54 -5.57 -13.50
CA PHE A 19 -4.58 -4.57 -13.98
C PHE A 19 -4.73 -4.29 -15.49
N SER A 20 -4.97 -5.32 -16.32
CA SER A 20 -5.15 -5.17 -17.78
C SER A 20 -6.44 -4.46 -18.20
N SER A 21 -7.50 -4.51 -17.39
CA SER A 21 -8.74 -3.76 -17.68
C SER A 21 -8.65 -2.32 -17.17
N ILE A 22 -7.90 -2.07 -16.10
CA ILE A 22 -7.64 -0.72 -15.55
C ILE A 22 -6.67 0.08 -16.44
N THR A 23 -5.77 -0.58 -17.18
CA THR A 23 -4.87 0.10 -18.13
C THR A 23 -5.58 0.85 -19.27
N ALA A 24 -6.89 0.68 -19.47
CA ALA A 24 -7.63 1.33 -20.55
C ALA A 24 -8.23 2.71 -20.21
N ALA A 25 -8.22 3.14 -18.94
CA ALA A 25 -8.59 4.49 -18.55
C ALA A 25 -7.37 5.20 -17.93
N MET A 26 -6.85 6.20 -18.63
CA MET A 26 -5.66 6.98 -18.26
C MET A 26 -5.93 7.83 -17.02
N GLY A 27 -5.85 7.21 -15.84
CA GLY A 27 -6.11 7.86 -14.55
C GLY A 27 -4.99 8.80 -14.11
N ARG A 28 -5.36 9.88 -13.43
CA ARG A 28 -4.45 10.78 -12.69
C ARG A 28 -3.82 10.04 -11.51
N VAL A 29 -2.62 10.45 -11.09
CA VAL A 29 -1.95 9.84 -9.94
C VAL A 29 -2.77 10.01 -8.65
N SER A 30 -3.44 11.15 -8.48
CA SER A 30 -4.33 11.37 -7.33
C SER A 30 -5.45 10.35 -7.24
N GLU A 31 -6.03 9.94 -8.37
CA GLU A 31 -7.14 8.98 -8.40
C GLU A 31 -6.66 7.57 -8.06
N ALA A 32 -5.45 7.19 -8.50
CA ALA A 32 -4.86 5.91 -8.15
C ALA A 32 -4.55 5.79 -6.65
N ILE A 33 -4.02 6.86 -6.05
CA ILE A 33 -3.72 6.92 -4.61
C ILE A 33 -5.02 6.86 -3.79
N LYS A 34 -6.02 7.67 -4.16
CA LYS A 34 -7.34 7.63 -3.52
C LYS A 34 -8.01 6.28 -3.63
N GLN A 35 -7.85 5.58 -4.75
CA GLN A 35 -8.38 4.23 -4.89
C GLN A 35 -7.73 3.27 -3.88
N ASP A 36 -6.40 3.30 -3.74
CA ASP A 36 -5.70 2.52 -2.71
C ASP A 36 -6.21 2.85 -1.30
N HIS A 37 -6.45 4.13 -0.99
CA HIS A 37 -7.01 4.53 0.31
C HIS A 37 -8.36 3.88 0.58
N ARG A 38 -9.28 3.92 -0.39
CA ARG A 38 -10.62 3.32 -0.23
C ARG A 38 -10.52 1.82 -0.02
N GLU A 39 -9.62 1.13 -0.72
CA GLU A 39 -9.36 -0.30 -0.53
C GLU A 39 -8.80 -0.58 0.88
N ILE A 40 -7.83 0.19 1.34
CA ILE A 40 -7.22 0.04 2.68
C ILE A 40 -8.26 0.29 3.78
N GLU A 41 -9.12 1.31 3.65
CA GLU A 41 -10.23 1.59 4.57
C GLU A 41 -11.26 0.45 4.60
N GLU A 42 -11.59 -0.10 3.43
CA GLU A 42 -12.48 -1.25 3.30
C GLU A 42 -11.88 -2.48 4.00
N TYR A 43 -10.60 -2.78 3.77
CA TYR A 43 -9.92 -3.91 4.39
C TYR A 43 -9.87 -3.76 5.92
N TYR A 44 -9.60 -2.55 6.42
CA TYR A 44 -9.71 -2.25 7.85
C TYR A 44 -11.11 -2.55 8.39
N SER A 45 -12.16 -2.07 7.71
CA SER A 45 -13.55 -2.37 8.07
C SER A 45 -13.83 -3.88 8.09
N ASN A 46 -13.31 -4.61 7.10
CA ASN A 46 -13.51 -6.05 6.99
C ASN A 46 -12.77 -6.83 8.09
N ILE A 47 -11.59 -6.38 8.53
CA ILE A 47 -10.90 -6.93 9.71
C ILE A 47 -11.79 -6.84 10.95
N LEU A 48 -12.45 -5.70 11.17
CA LEU A 48 -13.28 -5.48 12.36
C LEU A 48 -14.64 -6.19 12.30
N LYS A 49 -15.19 -6.40 11.10
CA LYS A 49 -16.47 -7.10 10.90
C LYS A 49 -16.31 -8.62 10.81
N ALA A 50 -15.09 -9.10 10.59
CA ALA A 50 -14.80 -10.52 10.41
C ALA A 50 -15.32 -11.37 11.58
N SER A 51 -16.04 -12.43 11.22
CA SER A 51 -16.76 -13.32 12.13
C SER A 51 -15.90 -14.49 12.65
N SER A 52 -14.72 -14.69 12.07
CA SER A 52 -13.82 -15.79 12.41
C SER A 52 -12.35 -15.36 12.41
N ILE A 53 -11.51 -16.11 13.14
CA ILE A 53 -10.05 -15.93 13.16
C ILE A 53 -9.45 -16.05 11.76
N ASP A 54 -9.98 -16.96 10.96
CA ASP A 54 -9.52 -17.22 9.59
C ASP A 54 -9.84 -16.04 8.66
N GLU A 55 -11.04 -15.45 8.78
CA GLU A 55 -11.43 -14.25 8.04
C GLU A 55 -10.62 -13.02 8.47
N LYS A 56 -10.38 -12.82 9.77
CA LYS A 56 -9.48 -11.77 10.28
C LYS A 56 -8.07 -11.92 9.73
N THR A 57 -7.56 -13.15 9.66
CA THR A 57 -6.21 -13.44 9.13
C THR A 57 -6.12 -13.10 7.64
N ARG A 58 -7.15 -13.43 6.85
CA ARG A 58 -7.20 -13.07 5.42
C ARG A 58 -7.16 -11.56 5.22
N TRP A 59 -8.01 -10.83 5.91
CA TRP A 59 -8.07 -9.38 5.78
C TRP A 59 -6.84 -8.68 6.37
N GLN A 60 -6.23 -9.20 7.43
CA GLN A 60 -4.93 -8.74 7.92
C GLN A 60 -3.85 -8.82 6.84
N ASN A 61 -3.76 -9.96 6.13
CA ASN A 61 -2.79 -10.13 5.07
C ASN A 61 -3.06 -9.17 3.91
N GLN A 62 -4.33 -9.00 3.50
CA GLN A 62 -4.70 -8.07 2.43
C GLN A 62 -4.38 -6.61 2.80
N PHE A 63 -4.78 -6.17 3.99
CA PHE A 63 -4.47 -4.83 4.52
C PHE A 63 -2.96 -4.58 4.58
N THR A 64 -2.19 -5.54 5.09
CA THR A 64 -0.73 -5.41 5.18
C THR A 64 -0.09 -5.33 3.80
N TRP A 65 -0.55 -6.17 2.88
CA TRP A 65 -0.05 -6.24 1.52
C TRP A 65 -0.29 -4.94 0.75
N GLU A 66 -1.47 -4.35 0.90
CA GLU A 66 -1.81 -3.12 0.20
C GLU A 66 -1.06 -1.92 0.79
N LEU A 67 -1.14 -1.73 2.12
CA LEU A 67 -0.52 -0.60 2.79
C LEU A 67 1.00 -0.55 2.60
N ALA A 68 1.68 -1.70 2.68
CA ALA A 68 3.14 -1.75 2.50
C ALA A 68 3.58 -1.26 1.10
N ARG A 69 2.88 -1.68 0.05
CA ARG A 69 3.24 -1.32 -1.34
C ARG A 69 2.81 0.10 -1.68
N HIS A 70 1.68 0.54 -1.13
CA HIS A 70 1.18 1.90 -1.25
C HIS A 70 2.21 2.90 -0.70
N SER A 71 2.65 2.73 0.56
CA SER A 71 3.61 3.65 1.18
C SER A 71 4.94 3.72 0.41
N VAL A 72 5.45 2.58 -0.07
CA VAL A 72 6.66 2.56 -0.92
C VAL A 72 6.41 3.26 -2.26
N GLY A 73 5.23 3.12 -2.85
CA GLY A 73 4.89 3.80 -4.09
C GLY A 73 4.94 5.32 -3.97
N GLU A 74 4.48 5.87 -2.85
CA GLU A 74 4.52 7.30 -2.58
C GLU A 74 5.93 7.81 -2.32
N GLU A 75 6.71 7.10 -1.50
CA GLU A 75 8.12 7.40 -1.23
C GLU A 75 8.97 7.42 -2.51
N LEU A 76 8.65 6.54 -3.48
CA LEU A 76 9.37 6.43 -4.74
C LEU A 76 8.92 7.40 -5.84
N VAL A 77 7.66 7.86 -5.79
CA VAL A 77 7.04 8.59 -6.91
C VAL A 77 6.47 9.94 -6.50
N VAL A 78 5.69 9.99 -5.44
CA VAL A 78 4.92 11.17 -5.04
C VAL A 78 5.82 12.18 -4.33
N TYR A 79 6.57 11.75 -3.32
CA TYR A 79 7.40 12.64 -2.51
C TYR A 79 8.52 13.32 -3.33
N PRO A 80 9.24 12.60 -4.23
CA PRO A 80 10.19 13.25 -5.13
C PRO A 80 9.53 14.23 -6.10
N ALA A 81 8.28 13.98 -6.51
CA ALA A 81 7.54 14.91 -7.37
C ALA A 81 7.12 16.17 -6.61
N MET A 82 6.64 16.04 -5.37
CA MET A 82 6.34 17.17 -4.48
C MET A 82 7.59 18.05 -4.30
N GLU A 83 8.72 17.46 -3.90
CA GLU A 83 10.01 18.14 -3.76
C GLU A 83 10.42 18.94 -5.00
N LYS A 84 10.13 18.40 -6.19
CA LYS A 84 10.51 19.01 -7.47
C LYS A 84 9.53 20.07 -7.96
N LYS A 85 8.24 19.92 -7.67
CA LYS A 85 7.15 20.69 -8.31
C LYS A 85 6.58 21.77 -7.41
N LEU A 86 6.66 21.62 -6.10
CA LEU A 86 6.02 22.51 -5.14
C LEU A 86 7.06 23.39 -4.42
N PRO A 87 6.78 24.70 -4.21
CA PRO A 87 7.70 25.60 -3.51
C PRO A 87 8.08 25.15 -2.09
N ASN A 88 7.14 24.57 -1.35
CA ASN A 88 7.31 23.97 -0.02
C ASN A 88 7.36 22.43 -0.05
N GLY A 89 7.55 21.84 -1.24
CA GLY A 89 7.40 20.40 -1.45
C GLY A 89 8.34 19.53 -0.62
N LYS A 90 9.54 20.04 -0.30
CA LYS A 90 10.47 19.33 0.57
C LYS A 90 9.98 19.19 2.00
N GLU A 91 9.41 20.26 2.56
CA GLU A 91 8.87 20.23 3.93
C GLU A 91 7.69 19.28 4.01
N MET A 92 6.77 19.36 3.04
CA MET A 92 5.63 18.44 2.94
C MET A 92 6.09 16.98 2.82
N ALA A 93 7.03 16.71 1.90
CA ALA A 93 7.55 15.36 1.69
C ALA A 93 8.37 14.82 2.88
N ASP A 94 9.07 15.66 3.64
CA ASP A 94 9.76 15.22 4.86
C ASP A 94 8.74 14.90 5.98
N LYS A 95 7.68 15.70 6.11
CA LYS A 95 6.57 15.43 7.04
C LYS A 95 5.89 14.08 6.71
N ASP A 96 5.51 13.88 5.45
CA ASP A 96 4.83 12.64 5.02
C ASP A 96 5.68 11.40 5.29
N ARG A 97 7.01 11.50 5.11
CA ARG A 97 7.93 10.40 5.47
C ARG A 97 7.98 10.13 6.96
N GLU A 98 7.93 11.15 7.82
CA GLU A 98 7.90 10.95 9.27
C GLU A 98 6.60 10.26 9.70
N GLU A 99 5.47 10.64 9.11
CA GLU A 99 4.17 10.00 9.34
C GLU A 99 4.16 8.55 8.82
N HIS A 100 4.67 8.31 7.61
CA HIS A 100 4.85 6.97 7.06
C HIS A 100 5.80 6.11 7.88
N GLN A 101 6.87 6.66 8.45
CA GLN A 101 7.76 5.90 9.31
C GLN A 101 7.01 5.35 10.53
N LYS A 102 6.17 6.19 11.17
CA LYS A 102 5.31 5.76 12.27
C LYS A 102 4.30 4.68 11.84
N VAL A 103 3.64 4.86 10.70
CA VAL A 103 2.71 3.88 10.12
C VAL A 103 3.43 2.56 9.81
N LYS A 104 4.64 2.59 9.25
CA LYS A 104 5.45 1.40 8.98
C LYS A 104 5.77 0.64 10.26
N GLU A 105 6.18 1.32 11.33
CA GLU A 105 6.48 0.70 12.63
C GLU A 105 5.25 0.03 13.26
N GLN A 106 4.10 0.70 13.20
CA GLN A 106 2.82 0.15 13.65
C GLN A 106 2.37 -1.04 12.80
N LEU A 107 2.51 -0.95 11.47
CA LEU A 107 2.19 -2.05 10.56
C LEU A 107 3.11 -3.25 10.79
N TYR A 108 4.39 -3.02 11.04
CA TYR A 108 5.34 -4.07 11.40
C TYR A 108 4.93 -4.79 12.69
N THR A 109 4.40 -4.05 13.67
CA THR A 109 3.85 -4.67 14.88
C THR A 109 2.59 -5.47 14.55
N PHE A 110 1.64 -4.87 13.85
CA PHE A 110 0.36 -5.50 13.51
C PHE A 110 0.51 -6.77 12.66
N GLN A 111 1.37 -6.74 11.63
CA GLN A 111 1.56 -7.87 10.69
C GLN A 111 2.16 -9.12 11.34
N ASN A 112 2.72 -8.99 12.55
CA ASN A 112 3.32 -10.07 13.31
C ASN A 112 2.40 -10.62 14.42
N LEU A 113 1.24 -9.99 14.65
CA LEU A 113 0.21 -10.51 15.54
C LEU A 113 -0.61 -11.62 14.87
N LYS A 114 -1.10 -12.55 15.67
CA LYS A 114 -2.15 -13.49 15.24
C LYS A 114 -3.50 -12.84 15.46
N ALA A 115 -4.47 -13.17 14.59
CA ALA A 115 -5.86 -12.75 14.76
C ALA A 115 -6.54 -13.20 16.06
N SER A 116 -5.93 -14.15 16.80
CA SER A 116 -6.37 -14.60 18.12
C SER A 116 -5.78 -13.79 19.29
N ASP A 117 -4.79 -12.93 19.05
CA ASP A 117 -4.09 -12.22 20.11
C ASP A 117 -4.99 -11.09 20.65
N ALA A 118 -4.97 -10.88 21.97
CA ALA A 118 -5.78 -9.84 22.61
C ALA A 118 -5.46 -8.43 22.06
N GLU A 119 -4.21 -8.23 21.64
CA GLU A 119 -3.72 -6.95 21.12
C GLU A 119 -4.01 -6.72 19.64
N PHE A 120 -4.58 -7.70 18.93
CA PHE A 120 -4.83 -7.62 17.50
C PHE A 120 -5.72 -6.42 17.14
N GLU A 121 -6.90 -6.31 17.76
CA GLU A 121 -7.83 -5.21 17.51
C GLU A 121 -7.36 -3.85 18.03
N PRO A 122 -6.81 -3.74 19.27
CA PRO A 122 -6.21 -2.50 19.73
C PRO A 122 -5.12 -1.97 18.80
N THR A 123 -4.25 -2.86 18.28
CA THR A 123 -3.13 -2.47 17.41
C THR A 123 -3.61 -1.93 16.06
N ILE A 124 -4.54 -2.63 15.38
CA ILE A 124 -5.06 -2.15 14.08
C ILE A 124 -5.86 -0.85 14.22
N LYS A 125 -6.59 -0.65 15.33
CA LYS A 125 -7.30 0.61 15.59
C LYS A 125 -6.33 1.78 15.81
N ALA A 126 -5.23 1.56 16.53
CA ALA A 126 -4.20 2.58 16.73
C ALA A 126 -3.49 2.93 15.41
N LEU A 127 -3.08 1.91 14.65
CA LEU A 127 -2.48 2.07 13.32
C LEU A 127 -3.41 2.85 12.38
N PHE A 128 -4.68 2.44 12.30
CA PHE A 128 -5.63 3.06 11.37
C PHE A 128 -6.01 4.47 11.78
N LYS A 129 -5.97 4.81 13.08
CA LYS A 129 -6.16 6.20 13.53
C LYS A 129 -5.12 7.12 12.88
N ASP A 130 -3.84 6.79 13.04
CA ASP A 130 -2.75 7.61 12.51
C ASP A 130 -2.76 7.61 10.96
N LEU A 131 -3.01 6.45 10.34
CA LEU A 131 -3.15 6.34 8.88
C LEU A 131 -4.31 7.18 8.33
N SER A 132 -5.46 7.19 8.99
CA SER A 132 -6.63 7.97 8.53
C SER A 132 -6.42 9.48 8.64
N GLU A 133 -5.60 9.94 9.59
CA GLU A 133 -5.18 11.34 9.70
C GLU A 133 -4.28 11.72 8.52
N HIS A 134 -3.30 10.87 8.20
CA HIS A 134 -2.41 11.03 7.04
C HIS A 134 -3.18 11.06 5.70
N ILE A 135 -4.02 10.04 5.44
CA ILE A 135 -4.86 9.93 4.23
C ILE A 135 -5.67 11.22 4.02
N LYS A 136 -6.26 11.74 5.09
CA LYS A 136 -7.10 12.94 5.00
C LYS A 136 -6.29 14.16 4.57
N GLU A 137 -5.14 14.40 5.19
CA GLU A 137 -4.29 15.53 4.84
C GLU A 137 -3.78 15.41 3.40
N GLU A 138 -3.35 14.22 3.01
CA GLU A 138 -2.87 13.98 1.67
C GLU A 138 -3.97 14.24 0.61
N GLU A 139 -5.19 13.74 0.84
CA GLU A 139 -6.29 13.90 -0.11
C GLU A 139 -6.88 15.31 -0.20
N GLU A 140 -6.89 16.04 0.91
CA GLU A 140 -7.46 17.39 1.01
C GLU A 140 -6.46 18.49 0.64
N ASP A 141 -5.16 18.24 0.82
CA ASP A 141 -4.10 19.22 0.58
C ASP A 141 -3.05 18.72 -0.43
N HIS A 142 -2.23 17.72 -0.07
CA HIS A 142 -1.00 17.41 -0.80
C HIS A 142 -1.25 16.98 -2.26
N LEU A 143 -2.18 16.06 -2.49
CA LEU A 143 -2.56 15.63 -3.84
C LEU A 143 -3.24 16.75 -4.63
N VAL A 144 -4.00 17.61 -3.96
CA VAL A 144 -4.69 18.74 -4.60
C VAL A 144 -3.67 19.75 -5.14
N VAL A 145 -2.66 20.11 -4.34
CA VAL A 145 -1.63 21.07 -4.79
C VAL A 145 -0.66 20.43 -5.78
N LEU A 146 -0.35 19.13 -5.63
CA LEU A 146 0.49 18.40 -6.57
C LEU A 146 -0.17 18.30 -7.95
N GLU A 147 -1.44 17.89 -8.04
CA GLU A 147 -2.15 17.82 -9.32
C GLU A 147 -2.27 19.18 -10.01
N LYS A 148 -2.43 20.27 -9.26
CA LYS A 148 -2.42 21.63 -9.83
C LYS A 148 -1.07 22.03 -10.43
N ALA A 149 0.03 21.45 -9.93
CA ALA A 149 1.39 21.72 -10.39
C ALA A 149 1.84 20.79 -11.55
N LEU A 150 1.06 19.75 -11.86
CA LEU A 150 1.35 18.78 -12.91
C LEU A 150 0.54 19.11 -14.18
N THR A 151 1.13 18.81 -15.34
CA THR A 151 0.31 18.66 -16.55
C THR A 151 -0.43 17.32 -16.50
N GLN A 152 -1.48 17.17 -17.31
CA GLN A 152 -2.19 15.89 -17.41
C GLN A 152 -1.26 14.73 -17.80
N GLU A 153 -0.37 14.94 -18.76
CA GLU A 153 0.59 13.92 -19.19
C GLU A 153 1.57 13.54 -18.06
N GLU A 154 2.01 14.52 -17.26
CA GLU A 154 2.87 14.26 -16.11
C GLU A 154 2.15 13.42 -15.04
N SER A 155 0.90 13.76 -14.71
CA SER A 155 0.08 13.01 -13.75
C SER A 155 -0.18 11.57 -14.23
N GLU A 156 -0.53 11.38 -15.51
CA GLU A 156 -0.73 10.04 -16.08
C GLU A 156 0.55 9.20 -16.07
N LYS A 157 1.71 9.82 -16.33
CA LYS A 157 3.01 9.14 -16.25
C LYS A 157 3.38 8.78 -14.81
N MET A 158 3.06 9.65 -13.85
CA MET A 158 3.24 9.37 -12.43
C MET A 158 2.33 8.24 -11.98
N CYS A 159 1.06 8.21 -12.38
CA CYS A 159 0.13 7.12 -12.13
C CYS A 159 0.71 5.76 -12.59
N LYS A 160 1.21 5.69 -13.83
CA LYS A 160 1.88 4.48 -14.34
C LYS A 160 3.12 4.10 -13.52
N SER A 161 3.89 5.08 -13.05
CA SER A 161 5.09 4.85 -12.27
C SER A 161 4.76 4.34 -10.86
N PHE A 162 3.74 4.93 -10.22
CA PHE A 162 3.19 4.51 -8.95
C PHE A 162 2.70 3.07 -9.01
N GLN A 163 1.81 2.75 -9.96
CA GLN A 163 1.31 1.37 -10.15
C GLN A 163 2.44 0.37 -10.43
N ARG A 164 3.44 0.75 -11.24
CA ARG A 164 4.59 -0.11 -11.52
C ARG A 164 5.45 -0.36 -10.29
N SER A 165 5.63 0.65 -9.43
CA SER A 165 6.44 0.51 -8.22
C SER A 165 5.87 -0.57 -7.29
N LYS A 166 4.53 -0.66 -7.17
CA LYS A 166 3.82 -1.65 -6.36
C LYS A 166 4.06 -3.10 -6.81
N MET A 167 4.51 -3.34 -8.04
CA MET A 167 4.87 -4.69 -8.51
C MET A 167 6.20 -5.21 -7.95
N PHE A 168 7.06 -4.31 -7.47
CA PHE A 168 8.40 -4.64 -6.96
C PHE A 168 8.60 -4.20 -5.50
N ALA A 169 7.63 -3.50 -4.93
CA ALA A 169 7.62 -3.13 -3.53
C ALA A 169 7.49 -4.39 -2.64
N PRO A 170 8.13 -4.39 -1.47
CA PRO A 170 7.86 -5.38 -0.43
C PRO A 170 6.36 -5.44 -0.12
N THR A 171 5.87 -6.65 0.15
CA THR A 171 4.44 -6.88 0.47
C THR A 171 4.17 -6.86 1.98
N ARG A 172 5.20 -6.55 2.77
CA ARG A 172 5.14 -6.38 4.22
C ARG A 172 5.90 -5.12 4.61
N SER A 173 5.59 -4.59 5.79
CA SER A 173 6.33 -3.46 6.34
C SER A 173 7.74 -3.88 6.73
N HIS A 174 8.72 -3.05 6.35
CA HIS A 174 10.13 -3.14 6.74
C HIS A 174 10.62 -1.76 7.20
N PRO A 175 10.35 -1.34 8.45
CA PRO A 175 10.62 0.03 8.91
C PRO A 175 12.09 0.44 8.92
N SER A 176 13.01 -0.53 8.82
CA SER A 176 14.45 -0.28 8.72
C SER A 176 14.93 -0.09 7.27
N ALA A 177 14.05 -0.26 6.28
CA ALA A 177 14.38 0.00 4.89
C ALA A 177 14.49 1.52 4.64
N PRO A 178 15.43 1.98 3.80
CA PRO A 178 15.53 3.39 3.42
C PRO A 178 14.25 3.89 2.74
N ASP A 179 13.89 5.16 3.00
CA ASP A 179 12.68 5.86 2.52
C ASP A 179 13.01 7.02 1.54
N LYS A 180 14.29 7.17 1.18
CA LYS A 180 14.81 8.21 0.27
C LYS A 180 15.72 7.64 -0.82
N PRO A 181 15.69 8.19 -2.05
CA PRO A 181 16.70 7.90 -3.07
C PRO A 181 18.12 8.32 -2.63
N PRO A 182 19.20 7.80 -3.25
CA PRO A 182 19.24 6.79 -4.30
C PRO A 182 19.16 5.38 -3.72
N PHE A 183 18.17 4.61 -4.15
CA PHE A 183 17.99 3.24 -3.68
C PHE A 183 19.04 2.26 -4.22
N GLU A 184 20.05 2.71 -4.98
CA GLU A 184 21.07 1.88 -5.65
C GLU A 184 21.84 0.93 -4.71
N ASN A 185 21.83 1.19 -3.40
CA ASN A 185 22.35 0.28 -2.36
C ASN A 185 21.27 -0.71 -1.88
N VAL A 186 20.60 -1.35 -2.84
CA VAL A 186 19.35 -2.12 -2.68
C VAL A 186 19.53 -3.32 -1.75
N ALA A 187 19.42 -3.11 -0.44
CA ALA A 187 19.02 -4.16 0.50
C ALA A 187 17.49 -4.18 0.67
N GLY A 188 16.81 -3.05 0.41
CA GLY A 188 15.36 -2.87 0.56
C GLY A 188 14.51 -3.56 -0.50
N LEU A 189 14.86 -3.51 -1.80
CA LEU A 189 14.16 -4.36 -2.79
C LEU A 189 14.56 -5.85 -2.71
N LEU A 190 15.64 -6.21 -1.98
CA LEU A 190 16.02 -7.61 -1.79
C LEU A 190 15.15 -8.35 -0.76
N ALA A 191 14.25 -7.65 -0.05
CA ALA A 191 13.26 -8.29 0.82
C ALA A 191 12.02 -8.79 0.06
N ALA A 192 11.73 -8.24 -1.14
CA ALA A 192 10.59 -8.66 -1.95
C ALA A 192 10.55 -10.17 -2.24
N PRO A 193 11.67 -10.87 -2.57
CA PRO A 193 11.65 -12.32 -2.76
C PRO A 193 11.23 -13.11 -1.52
N LEU A 194 11.59 -12.67 -0.31
CA LEU A 194 11.22 -13.37 0.93
C LEU A 194 9.75 -13.17 1.28
N ASP A 195 9.23 -11.96 1.11
CA ASP A 195 7.83 -11.69 1.38
C ASP A 195 6.92 -12.40 0.36
N HIS A 196 7.28 -12.41 -0.92
CA HIS A 196 6.53 -13.17 -1.93
C HIS A 196 6.51 -14.67 -1.64
N LEU A 197 7.60 -15.24 -1.11
CA LEU A 197 7.60 -16.64 -0.65
C LEU A 197 6.65 -16.84 0.54
N ARG A 198 6.62 -15.92 1.50
CA ARG A 198 5.65 -15.96 2.62
C ARG A 198 4.20 -15.83 2.12
N ASP A 199 3.97 -15.01 1.10
CA ASP A 199 2.64 -14.77 0.56
C ASP A 199 2.07 -16.00 -0.14
N LEU A 200 2.91 -16.85 -0.76
CA LEU A 200 2.48 -18.14 -1.32
C LEU A 200 1.83 -19.06 -0.28
N PHE A 201 2.18 -18.92 1.00
CA PHE A 201 1.62 -19.69 2.11
C PHE A 201 0.62 -18.89 2.95
N SER A 202 0.45 -17.60 2.65
CA SER A 202 -0.50 -16.73 3.35
C SER A 202 -1.91 -16.93 2.78
N LYS A 203 -2.91 -16.71 3.62
CA LYS A 203 -4.32 -16.75 3.22
C LYS A 203 -4.76 -15.33 2.88
N PHE A 204 -5.40 -15.16 1.73
CA PHE A 204 -5.99 -13.90 1.28
C PHE A 204 -7.50 -14.07 1.09
N PRO A 205 -8.30 -12.98 1.11
CA PRO A 205 -9.71 -13.01 0.73
C PRO A 205 -9.92 -13.63 -0.66
N ASP A 206 -11.11 -14.18 -0.91
CA ASP A 206 -11.44 -14.68 -2.24
C ASP A 206 -11.51 -13.49 -3.22
N PRO A 207 -11.14 -13.64 -4.50
CA PRO A 207 -11.14 -12.54 -5.47
C PRO A 207 -12.49 -11.85 -5.72
N LYS A 208 -13.60 -12.46 -5.27
CA LYS A 208 -14.95 -11.88 -5.35
C LYS A 208 -15.28 -10.97 -4.17
N ASP A 209 -14.49 -11.07 -3.10
CA ASP A 209 -14.64 -10.32 -1.86
C ASP A 209 -13.77 -9.04 -1.89
N VAL A 210 -12.87 -8.92 -2.88
CA VAL A 210 -11.95 -7.80 -3.13
C VAL A 210 -12.41 -6.98 -4.34
#